data_AF-A0AAW8TN31-F1
#
_entry.id   AF-A0AAW8TN31-F1
#
_cell.length_a   1.000
_cell.length_b   1.000
_cell.length_c   1.000
_cell.angle_alpha   90.00
_cell.angle_beta   90.00
_cell.angle_gamma   90.00
#
_symmetry.space_group_name_H-M   'P 1'
#
loop_
_entity.id
_entity.type
_entity.pdbx_description
1 polymer ?
#
loop_
_entity_poly.entity_id
_entity_poly.type
_entity_poly.pdbx_seq_one_letter_code
_entity_poly.pdbx_strand_id
1 'polypeptide(L)'
;MNNVQRKKAHLIIHSASTAAAIVGAGMAQFPVPDATVLLPIQTAMVISLGKIFHMKLEEGVAKSLATQFLAQKAGQMTTRFLVGKLPIAGSVINGSTAAAITESYGWIIAKEFAEDSSKKNKV
;
A
#
# COMPACT_ATOMS: atom_id res chain seq x y z
N MET A 1 -5.44 -17.87 -6.81
CA MET A 1 -6.51 -16.84 -6.83
C MET A 1 -7.43 -17.10 -8.00
N ASN A 2 -8.74 -17.22 -7.78
CA ASN A 2 -9.71 -17.36 -8.86
C ASN A 2 -10.12 -16.00 -9.47
N ASN A 3 -10.86 -16.02 -10.58
CA ASN A 3 -11.27 -14.80 -11.29
C ASN A 3 -12.13 -13.85 -10.44
N VAL A 4 -12.99 -14.38 -9.57
CA VAL A 4 -13.86 -13.57 -8.70
C VAL A 4 -13.01 -12.85 -7.64
N GLN A 5 -12.10 -13.58 -6.99
CA GLN A 5 -11.17 -13.01 -6.02
C GLN A 5 -10.28 -11.94 -6.66
N ARG A 6 -9.78 -12.19 -7.88
CA ARG A 6 -8.96 -11.22 -8.63
C ARG A 6 -9.72 -9.92 -8.92
N LYS A 7 -10.98 -10.01 -9.36
CA LYS A 7 -11.81 -8.82 -9.62
C LYS A 7 -12.07 -8.01 -8.34
N LYS A 8 -12.40 -8.68 -7.23
CA LYS A 8 -12.61 -8.02 -5.93
C LYS A 8 -11.34 -7.36 -5.41
N ALA A 9 -10.20 -8.05 -5.52
CA ALA A 9 -8.91 -7.52 -5.10
C ALA A 9 -8.54 -6.29 -5.93
N HIS A 10 -8.66 -6.36 -7.25
CA HIS A 10 -8.41 -5.22 -8.14
C HIS A 10 -9.26 -4.00 -7.75
N LEU A 11 -10.55 -4.17 -7.49
CA LEU A 11 -11.41 -3.05 -7.10
C LEU A 11 -10.93 -2.37 -5.81
N ILE A 12 -10.61 -3.16 -4.78
CA ILE A 12 -10.11 -2.65 -3.49
C ILE A 12 -8.77 -1.94 -3.65
N ILE A 13 -7.84 -2.56 -4.37
CA ILE A 13 -6.50 -2.03 -4.62
C ILE A 13 -6.59 -0.73 -5.41
N HIS A 14 -7.36 -0.72 -6.51
CA HIS A 14 -7.50 0.44 -7.37
C HIS A 14 -8.19 1.62 -6.66
N SER A 15 -9.16 1.34 -5.80
CA SER A 15 -9.83 2.37 -4.99
C SER A 15 -8.86 2.99 -3.98
N ALA A 16 -8.10 2.15 -3.26
CA ALA A 16 -7.08 2.62 -2.32
C ALA A 16 -5.96 3.40 -3.04
N SER A 17 -5.55 2.93 -4.21
CA SER A 17 -4.57 3.56 -5.09
C SER A 17 -5.04 4.94 -5.56
N THR A 18 -6.30 5.07 -5.98
CA THR A 18 -6.92 6.35 -6.34
C THR A 18 -6.97 7.30 -5.14
N ALA A 19 -7.35 6.81 -3.96
CA ALA A 19 -7.36 7.61 -2.74
C ALA A 19 -5.94 8.10 -2.38
N ALA A 20 -4.94 7.21 -2.45
CA ALA A 20 -3.54 7.57 -2.27
C ALA A 20 -3.05 8.58 -3.30
N ALA A 21 -3.54 8.49 -4.55
CA ALA A 21 -3.24 9.46 -5.60
C ALA A 21 -3.73 10.86 -5.26
N ILE A 22 -4.96 10.95 -4.76
CA ILE A 22 -5.57 12.23 -4.34
C ILE A 22 -4.78 12.81 -3.17
N VAL A 23 -4.44 11.98 -2.17
CA VAL A 23 -3.60 12.40 -1.03
C VAL A 23 -2.24 12.89 -1.50
N GLY A 24 -1.51 12.11 -2.33
CA GLY A 24 -0.19 12.49 -2.83
C GLY A 24 -0.23 13.74 -3.72
N ALA A 25 -1.26 13.91 -4.55
CA ALA A 25 -1.44 15.12 -5.36
C ALA A 25 -1.72 16.36 -4.51
N GLY A 26 -2.46 16.23 -3.40
CA GLY A 26 -2.74 17.33 -2.47
C GLY A 26 -1.54 17.65 -1.56
N MET A 27 -0.76 16.64 -1.18
CA MET A 27 0.40 16.78 -0.29
C MET A 27 1.70 17.10 -1.01
N ALA A 28 1.70 17.04 -2.35
CA ALA A 28 2.76 17.44 -3.27
C ALA A 28 3.59 18.68 -2.86
N GLN A 29 2.91 19.67 -2.32
CA GLN A 29 3.44 20.99 -1.97
C GLN A 29 4.11 21.06 -0.59
N PHE A 30 4.01 20.00 0.22
CA PHE A 30 4.56 19.96 1.58
C PHE A 30 5.71 18.96 1.69
N PRO A 31 6.85 19.33 2.29
CA PRO A 31 7.95 18.40 2.60
C PRO A 31 7.62 17.56 3.84
N VAL A 32 6.39 17.08 3.95
CA VAL A 32 5.89 16.30 5.09
C VAL A 32 5.88 14.82 4.70
N PRO A 33 6.36 13.91 5.55
CA PRO A 33 6.29 12.48 5.25
C PRO A 33 4.81 12.04 5.12
N ASP A 34 4.39 11.63 3.92
CA ASP A 34 3.02 11.19 3.57
C ASP A 34 2.49 9.98 4.39
N ALA A 35 3.27 9.47 5.36
CA ALA A 35 3.00 8.22 6.04
C ALA A 35 1.78 8.26 6.97
N THR A 36 1.53 9.35 7.69
CA THR A 36 0.42 9.39 8.66
C THR A 36 -0.96 9.46 8.01
N VAL A 37 -1.08 10.13 6.86
CA VAL A 37 -2.36 10.26 6.12
C VAL A 37 -2.65 9.00 5.30
N LEU A 38 -1.63 8.30 4.81
CA LEU A 38 -1.80 7.07 4.04
C LEU A 38 -2.11 5.84 4.90
N LEU A 39 -1.75 5.86 6.19
CA LEU A 39 -1.90 4.71 7.08
C LEU A 39 -3.34 4.15 7.14
N PRO A 40 -4.40 4.96 7.29
CA PRO A 40 -5.77 4.44 7.28
C PRO A 40 -6.15 3.78 5.95
N ILE A 41 -5.74 4.38 4.81
CA ILE A 41 -6.02 3.85 3.47
C ILE A 41 -5.36 2.46 3.31
N GLN A 42 -4.08 2.36 3.68
CA GLN A 42 -3.33 1.10 3.59
C GLN A 42 -3.90 0.03 4.53
N THR A 43 -4.24 0.40 5.77
CA THR A 43 -4.82 -0.52 6.76
C THR A 43 -6.16 -1.07 6.28
N ALA A 44 -7.05 -0.20 5.80
CA ALA A 44 -8.36 -0.59 5.28
C ALA A 44 -8.23 -1.49 4.04
N MET A 45 -7.28 -1.21 3.14
CA MET A 45 -6.98 -2.06 1.98
C MET A 45 -6.54 -3.46 2.42
N VAL A 46 -5.59 -3.56 3.35
CA VAL A 46 -5.07 -4.84 3.85
C VAL A 46 -6.18 -5.67 4.52
N ILE A 47 -7.00 -5.05 5.38
CA ILE A 47 -8.15 -5.73 6.01
C ILE A 47 -9.12 -6.25 4.95
N SER A 48 -9.44 -5.42 3.96
CA SER A 48 -10.39 -5.75 2.89
C SER A 48 -9.88 -6.88 1.99
N LEU A 49 -8.58 -6.90 1.68
CA LEU A 49 -7.94 -8.00 0.97
C LEU A 49 -7.98 -9.29 1.80
N GLY A 50 -7.70 -9.22 3.11
CA GLY A 50 -7.78 -10.39 3.98
C GLY A 50 -9.15 -11.07 3.96
N LYS A 51 -10.22 -10.26 3.93
CA LYS A 51 -11.60 -10.76 3.81
C LYS A 51 -11.86 -11.55 2.52
N ILE A 52 -11.25 -11.18 1.38
CA ILE A 52 -11.39 -11.90 0.11
C ILE A 52 -10.81 -13.32 0.18
N PHE A 53 -9.71 -13.48 0.93
CA PHE A 53 -8.96 -14.72 1.01
C PHE A 53 -9.23 -15.50 2.30
N HIS A 54 -10.27 -15.12 3.05
CA HIS A 54 -10.65 -15.74 4.32
C HIS A 54 -9.52 -15.72 5.36
N MET A 55 -8.69 -14.68 5.34
CA MET A 55 -7.65 -14.43 6.33
C MET A 55 -8.26 -13.71 7.53
N LYS A 56 -8.15 -14.29 8.72
CA LYS A 56 -8.47 -13.61 9.98
C LYS A 56 -7.35 -12.62 10.27
N LEU A 57 -7.56 -11.36 9.90
CA LEU A 57 -6.66 -10.27 10.23
C LEU A 57 -7.25 -9.45 11.36
N GLU A 58 -6.53 -9.38 12.47
CA GLU A 58 -6.78 -8.37 13.49
C GLU A 58 -6.37 -6.99 12.93
N GLU A 59 -7.09 -5.94 13.34
CA GLU A 59 -6.79 -4.57 12.93
C GLU A 59 -5.34 -4.18 13.27
N GLY A 60 -4.84 -4.61 14.44
CA GLY A 60 -3.44 -4.38 14.84
C GLY A 60 -2.43 -5.00 13.86
N VAL A 61 -2.71 -6.19 13.32
CA VAL A 61 -1.86 -6.85 12.32
C VAL A 61 -1.88 -6.07 11.00
N ALA A 62 -3.06 -5.69 10.52
CA ALA A 62 -3.19 -4.92 9.28
C ALA A 62 -2.50 -3.55 9.40
N LYS A 63 -2.67 -2.87 10.54
CA LYS A 63 -2.00 -1.61 10.84
C LYS A 63 -0.49 -1.77 10.93
N SER A 64 0.00 -2.88 11.50
CA SER A 64 1.42 -3.21 11.54
C SER A 64 2.00 -3.37 10.14
N LEU A 65 1.35 -4.19 9.29
CA LEU A 65 1.76 -4.37 7.89
C LEU A 65 1.80 -3.03 7.12
N ALA A 66 0.76 -2.21 7.29
CA ALA A 66 0.70 -0.88 6.68
C ALA A 66 1.81 0.05 7.21
N THR A 67 2.05 0.06 8.52
CA THR A 67 3.09 0.89 9.15
C THR A 67 4.49 0.46 8.72
N GLN A 68 4.76 -0.85 8.67
CA GLN A 68 6.04 -1.39 8.18
C GLN A 68 6.30 -0.99 6.74
N PHE A 69 5.30 -1.09 5.86
CA PHE A 69 5.42 -0.68 4.47
C PHE A 69 5.73 0.83 4.36
N LEU A 70 5.00 1.66 5.09
CA LEU A 70 5.23 3.10 5.10
C LEU A 70 6.62 3.47 5.65
N ALA A 71 7.07 2.78 6.70
CA ALA A 71 8.43 2.95 7.24
C ALA A 71 9.51 2.55 6.23
N GLN A 72 9.32 1.45 5.47
CA GLN A 72 10.23 1.07 4.39
C GLN A 72 10.30 2.14 3.30
N LYS A 73 9.17 2.74 2.93
CA LYS A 73 9.13 3.82 1.93
C LYS A 73 9.79 5.10 2.44
N ALA A 74 9.56 5.46 3.69
CA ALA A 74 10.26 6.56 4.34
C ALA A 74 11.77 6.33 4.36
N GLY A 75 12.23 5.13 4.75
CA GLY A 75 13.64 4.76 4.71
C GLY A 75 14.25 4.83 3.30
N GLN A 76 13.53 4.35 2.28
CA GLN A 76 13.97 4.46 0.88
C GLN A 76 14.12 5.92 0.43
N MET A 77 13.21 6.80 0.84
CA MET A 77 13.29 8.23 0.57
C MET A 77 14.51 8.86 1.26
N THR A 78 14.69 8.59 2.55
CA THR A 78 15.85 9.06 3.32
C THR A 78 17.17 8.59 2.72
N THR A 79 17.29 7.33 2.31
CA THR A 79 18.49 6.83 1.64
C THR A 79 18.71 7.52 0.30
N ARG A 80 17.67 7.74 -0.50
CA ARG A 80 17.78 8.49 -1.78
C ARG A 80 18.25 9.93 -1.54
N PHE A 81 17.80 10.56 -0.45
CA PHE A 81 18.27 11.87 -0.01
C PHE A 81 19.76 11.84 0.33
N LEU A 82 20.15 10.94 1.24
CA LEU A 82 21.52 10.86 1.76
C LEU A 82 22.54 10.50 0.68
N VAL A 83 22.18 9.68 -0.30
CA VAL A 83 23.07 9.27 -1.40
C VAL A 83 23.13 10.34 -2.51
N GLY A 84 22.54 11.53 -2.31
CA GLY A 84 22.58 12.63 -3.29
C GLY A 84 21.85 12.33 -4.60
N LYS A 85 21.04 11.26 -4.64
CA LYS A 85 20.24 10.87 -5.82
C LYS A 85 18.88 11.57 -5.84
N LEU A 86 18.62 12.47 -4.90
CA LEU A 86 17.48 13.37 -4.99
C LEU A 86 17.84 14.58 -5.84
N PRO A 87 17.10 14.88 -6.93
CA PRO A 87 17.15 16.21 -7.51
C PRO A 87 16.67 17.19 -6.43
N ILE A 88 17.56 18.10 -5.98
CA ILE A 88 17.29 19.08 -4.91
C ILE A 88 16.22 20.13 -5.32
N ALA A 89 15.70 20.07 -6.55
CA ALA A 89 14.56 20.87 -7.01
C ALA A 89 13.34 19.97 -7.30
N GLY A 90 12.36 19.93 -6.37
CA GLY A 90 10.95 19.75 -6.70
C GLY A 90 10.43 18.36 -7.11
N SER A 91 10.64 17.30 -6.33
CA SER A 91 9.89 16.04 -6.51
C SER A 91 8.95 15.75 -5.35
N VAL A 92 7.91 16.57 -5.26
CA VAL A 92 6.53 16.15 -5.03
C VAL A 92 6.38 14.63 -5.27
N ILE A 93 6.00 13.84 -4.25
CA ILE A 93 5.40 12.53 -4.53
C ILE A 93 4.11 12.85 -5.28
N ASN A 94 4.17 12.82 -6.61
CA ASN A 94 2.98 13.11 -7.42
C ASN A 94 1.93 12.04 -7.12
N GLY A 95 0.65 12.40 -7.27
CA GLY A 95 -0.45 11.46 -7.04
C GLY A 95 -0.25 10.13 -7.80
N SER A 96 0.30 10.17 -9.02
CA SER A 96 0.62 8.96 -9.78
C SER A 96 1.64 8.03 -9.10
N THR A 97 2.64 8.56 -8.40
CA THR A 97 3.62 7.77 -7.66
C THR A 97 2.98 7.15 -6.42
N ALA A 98 2.19 7.92 -5.68
CA ALA A 98 1.44 7.40 -4.52
C ALA A 98 0.45 6.30 -4.93
N ALA A 99 -0.23 6.48 -6.07
CA ALA A 99 -1.09 5.46 -6.68
C ALA A 99 -0.29 4.21 -7.03
N ALA A 100 0.76 4.33 -7.84
CA ALA A 100 1.56 3.20 -8.30
C ALA A 100 2.16 2.39 -7.14
N ILE A 101 2.65 3.08 -6.10
CA ILE A 101 3.17 2.45 -4.88
C ILE A 101 2.07 1.67 -4.15
N THR A 102 0.89 2.28 -3.97
CA THR A 102 -0.25 1.66 -3.28
C THR A 102 -0.81 0.47 -4.06
N GLU A 103 -0.95 0.62 -5.38
CA GLU A 103 -1.42 -0.45 -6.25
C GLU A 103 -0.49 -1.67 -6.20
N SER A 104 0.81 -1.42 -6.33
CA SER A 104 1.83 -2.47 -6.29
C SER A 104 1.84 -3.19 -4.95
N TYR A 105 1.77 -2.45 -3.85
CA TYR A 105 1.70 -3.03 -2.50
C TYR A 105 0.44 -3.85 -2.29
N GLY A 106 -0.72 -3.34 -2.71
CA GLY A 106 -1.98 -4.07 -2.63
C GLY A 106 -1.93 -5.41 -3.39
N TRP A 107 -1.28 -5.45 -4.56
CA TRP A 107 -1.09 -6.69 -5.32
C TRP A 107 -0.15 -7.68 -4.64
N ILE A 108 0.91 -7.20 -3.98
CA ILE A 108 1.81 -8.04 -3.18
C ILE A 108 1.03 -8.72 -2.06
N ILE A 109 0.30 -7.94 -1.25
CA ILE A 109 -0.50 -8.47 -0.13
C ILE A 109 -1.59 -9.44 -0.63
N ALA A 110 -2.27 -9.10 -1.72
CA ALA A 110 -3.29 -9.98 -2.30
C ALA A 110 -2.71 -11.33 -2.75
N LYS A 111 -1.49 -11.34 -3.30
CA LYS A 111 -0.79 -12.56 -3.70
C LYS A 111 -0.40 -13.39 -2.48
N GLU A 112 0.19 -12.77 -1.45
CA GLU A 112 0.55 -13.45 -0.20
C GLU A 112 -0.67 -14.11 0.45
N PHE A 113 -1.77 -13.38 0.61
CA PHE A 113 -3.00 -13.93 1.18
C PHE A 113 -3.62 -15.03 0.32
N ALA A 114 -3.53 -14.92 -1.02
CA ALA A 114 -4.01 -15.97 -1.91
C ALA A 114 -3.19 -17.26 -1.78
N GLU A 115 -1.87 -17.13 -1.62
CA GLU A 115 -0.96 -18.27 -1.40
C GLU A 115 -1.22 -18.94 -0.05
N ASP A 116 -1.37 -18.17 1.02
CA ASP A 116 -1.64 -18.70 2.36
C ASP A 116 -3.02 -19.36 2.47
N SER A 117 -4.03 -18.76 1.84
CA SER A 117 -5.36 -19.36 1.74
C SER A 117 -5.33 -20.69 0.98
N SER A 118 -4.55 -20.77 -0.11
CA SER A 118 -4.36 -22.00 -0.88
C SER A 118 -3.65 -23.09 -0.07
N LYS A 119 -2.62 -22.74 0.71
CA LYS A 119 -1.90 -23.68 1.59
C LYS A 119 -2.84 -24.27 2.65
N LYS A 120 -3.65 -23.44 3.31
CA LYS A 120 -4.62 -23.89 4.33
C LYS A 120 -5.67 -24.86 3.80
N ASN A 121 -6.00 -24.81 2.52
CA ASN A 121 -6.96 -25.71 1.89
C ASN A 121 -6.35 -27.05 1.42
N LYS A 122 -5.03 -27.21 1.50
CA LYS A 122 -4.30 -28.43 1.10
C LYS A 122 -3.83 -29.28 2.29
N VAL A 123 -4.07 -28.82 3.51
CA VAL A 123 -3.77 -29.51 4.78
C VAL A 123 -5.10 -29.93 5.38
#